data_AF-A0AA46TKP2-F1
#
_entry.id   AF-A0AA46TKP2-F1
#
_cell.length_a   1.000
_cell.length_b   1.000
_cell.length_c   1.000
_cell.angle_alpha   90.00
_cell.angle_beta   90.00
_cell.angle_gamma   90.00
#
_symmetry.space_group_name_H-M   'P 1'
#
loop_
_entity.id
_entity.type
_entity.pdbx_description
1 polymer ?
#
loop_
_entity_poly.entity_id
_entity_poly.type
_entity_poly.pdbx_seq_one_letter_code
_entity_poly.pdbx_strand_id
1 'polypeptide(L)'
;MSPATSRHRPVILAAAVDVLAEQGVRGLTHARLDDRAGVPSGTTSNYFRTRDALLGGVLDHLIAQDEAAAATVGANGRPVHDRESLTDLLVALGEHLTGPARANTLARYAVFLEAASHPELATRVAEARRRLNALAAEVLTAAGASDIDVAGQRITVTLDGYILATTSHGAVDATLREVLEPAVAAAFDVRR
;
A
#
# COMPACT_ATOMS: atom_id res chain seq x y z
N MET A 1 -16.66 20.73 16.51
CA MET A 1 -15.83 20.75 15.28
C MET A 1 -16.75 21.17 14.14
N SER A 2 -16.49 22.30 13.47
CA SER A 2 -17.41 22.87 12.49
C SER A 2 -17.42 22.07 11.17
N PRO A 3 -18.50 22.12 10.36
CA PRO A 3 -18.60 21.39 9.09
C PRO A 3 -17.45 21.71 8.12
N ALA A 4 -16.95 22.95 8.16
CA ALA A 4 -15.81 23.43 7.40
C ALA A 4 -14.47 22.81 7.83
N THR A 5 -14.32 22.39 9.09
CA THR A 5 -13.07 21.76 9.55
C THR A 5 -12.97 20.35 8.95
N SER A 6 -14.06 19.57 8.99
CA SER A 6 -14.06 18.15 8.57
C SER A 6 -13.62 17.90 7.12
N ARG A 7 -13.79 18.87 6.21
CA ARG A 7 -13.36 18.77 4.79
C ARG A 7 -11.85 18.90 4.58
N HIS A 8 -11.11 19.47 5.55
CA HIS A 8 -9.67 19.72 5.39
C HIS A 8 -8.82 18.47 5.62
N ARG A 9 -9.31 17.53 6.43
CA ARG A 9 -8.56 16.30 6.76
C ARG A 9 -8.21 15.46 5.51
N PRO A 10 -9.11 15.17 4.56
CA PRO A 10 -8.75 14.44 3.34
C PRO A 10 -7.70 15.17 2.49
N VAL A 11 -7.81 16.50 2.34
CA VAL A 11 -6.87 17.30 1.54
C VAL A 11 -5.48 17.34 2.19
N ILE A 12 -5.42 17.44 3.52
CA ILE A 12 -4.16 17.35 4.28
C ILE A 12 -3.51 15.99 4.11
N LEU A 13 -4.29 14.91 4.14
CA LEU A 13 -3.77 13.55 3.99
C LEU A 13 -3.26 13.28 2.57
N ALA A 14 -3.97 13.77 1.54
CA ALA A 14 -3.48 13.73 0.16
C ALA A 14 -2.16 14.51 0.00
N ALA A 15 -2.09 15.74 0.53
CA ALA A 15 -0.86 16.53 0.55
C ALA A 15 0.29 15.83 1.29
N ALA A 16 -0.02 15.09 2.36
CA ALA A 16 0.97 14.32 3.11
C ALA A 16 1.51 13.13 2.32
N VAL A 17 0.68 12.45 1.53
CA VAL A 17 1.13 11.40 0.60
C VAL A 17 2.13 11.97 -0.41
N ASP A 18 1.81 13.11 -1.03
CA ASP A 18 2.70 13.75 -2.01
C ASP A 18 4.03 14.17 -1.37
N VAL A 19 3.98 14.82 -0.20
CA VAL A 19 5.19 15.24 0.52
C VAL A 19 6.05 14.04 0.91
N LEU A 20 5.45 12.93 1.36
CA LEU A 20 6.19 11.72 1.69
C LEU A 20 6.83 11.09 0.45
N ALA A 21 6.12 11.06 -0.67
CA ALA A 21 6.64 10.52 -1.92
C ALA A 21 7.81 11.34 -2.48
N GLU A 22 7.74 12.67 -2.38
CA GLU A 22 8.75 13.59 -2.91
C GLU A 22 9.96 13.77 -1.98
N GLN A 23 9.72 13.86 -0.67
CA GLN A 23 10.68 14.40 0.30
C GLN A 23 10.93 13.45 1.49
N GLY A 24 10.24 12.31 1.52
CA GLY A 24 10.29 11.36 2.61
C GLY A 24 9.78 11.95 3.94
N VAL A 25 9.99 11.19 5.01
CA VAL A 25 9.51 11.54 6.37
C VAL A 25 10.10 12.85 6.93
N ARG A 26 11.23 13.32 6.41
CA ARG A 26 11.84 14.60 6.81
C ARG A 26 11.09 15.81 6.25
N GLY A 27 10.43 15.65 5.10
CA GLY A 27 9.56 16.67 4.52
C GLY A 27 8.26 16.88 5.29
N LEU A 28 7.86 15.93 6.13
CA LEU A 28 6.54 15.92 6.75
C LEU A 28 6.44 16.85 7.97
N THR A 29 6.23 18.14 7.73
CA THR A 29 6.00 19.15 8.78
C THR A 29 4.63 19.80 8.65
N HIS A 30 4.00 20.19 9.76
CA HIS A 30 2.67 20.80 9.74
C HIS A 30 2.59 22.06 8.87
N ALA A 31 3.58 22.95 8.97
CA ALA A 31 3.61 24.17 8.16
C ALA A 31 3.68 23.89 6.66
N ARG A 32 4.48 22.89 6.25
CA ARG A 32 4.56 22.48 4.84
C ARG A 32 3.27 21.85 4.36
N LEU A 33 2.61 21.07 5.22
CA LEU A 33 1.32 20.47 4.88
C LEU A 33 0.21 21.50 4.79
N ASP A 34 0.19 22.50 5.67
CA ASP A 34 -0.80 23.58 5.59
C ASP A 34 -0.65 24.34 4.26
N ASP A 35 0.58 24.68 3.88
CA ASP A 35 0.92 25.31 2.61
C ASP A 35 0.54 24.43 1.40
N ARG A 36 1.01 23.17 1.37
CA ARG A 36 0.73 22.22 0.28
C ARG A 36 -0.76 21.93 0.11
N ALA A 37 -1.50 21.82 1.21
CA ALA A 37 -2.93 21.56 1.19
C ALA A 37 -3.78 22.82 0.93
N GLY A 38 -3.17 24.01 0.88
CA GLY A 38 -3.88 25.27 0.70
C GLY A 38 -4.84 25.59 1.86
N VAL A 39 -4.48 25.21 3.09
CA VAL A 39 -5.31 25.42 4.29
C VAL A 39 -4.67 26.45 5.23
N PRO A 40 -5.43 27.08 6.13
CA PRO A 40 -4.87 28.05 7.08
C PRO A 40 -3.75 27.45 7.94
N SER A 41 -2.73 28.25 8.25
CA SER A 41 -1.64 27.85 9.15
C SER A 41 -2.16 27.34 10.50
N GLY A 42 -1.63 26.21 10.95
CA GLY A 42 -2.04 25.51 12.18
C GLY A 42 -3.21 24.54 11.99
N THR A 43 -3.77 24.39 10.78
CA THR A 43 -4.88 23.46 10.55
C THR A 43 -4.42 22.00 10.71
N THR A 44 -3.26 21.65 10.16
CA THR A 44 -2.72 20.29 10.26
C THR A 44 -2.42 19.91 11.70
N SER A 45 -1.83 20.80 12.50
CA SER A 45 -1.52 20.52 13.90
C SER A 45 -2.78 20.37 14.77
N ASN A 46 -3.88 21.02 14.40
CA ASN A 46 -5.18 20.83 15.03
C ASN A 46 -5.76 19.43 14.74
N TYR A 47 -5.52 18.88 13.55
CA TYR A 47 -5.94 17.51 13.18
C TYR A 47 -5.01 16.43 13.73
N PHE A 48 -3.71 16.67 13.67
CA PHE A 48 -2.68 15.69 13.97
C PHE A 48 -1.67 16.34 14.92
N ARG A 49 -1.86 16.13 16.22
CA ARG A 49 -1.03 16.79 17.25
C ARG A 49 0.40 16.26 17.29
N THR A 50 0.62 15.04 16.84
CA THR A 50 1.92 14.37 16.84
C THR A 50 2.24 13.83 15.45
N ARG A 51 3.53 13.61 15.18
CA ARG A 51 4.03 12.98 13.96
C ARG A 51 3.43 11.58 13.77
N ASP A 52 3.38 10.79 14.84
CA ASP A 52 2.81 9.44 14.83
C ASP A 52 1.31 9.45 14.51
N ALA A 53 0.56 10.43 15.01
CA ALA A 53 -0.86 10.60 14.66
C ALA A 53 -1.05 10.97 13.19
N LEU A 54 -0.17 11.82 12.64
CA LEU A 54 -0.18 12.18 11.23
C LEU A 54 0.16 10.98 10.33
N LEU A 55 1.25 10.27 10.62
CA LEU A 55 1.66 9.07 9.86
C LEU A 55 0.62 7.96 9.95
N GLY A 56 0.02 7.74 11.13
CA GLY A 56 -1.11 6.84 11.28
C GLY A 56 -2.30 7.26 10.44
N GLY A 57 -2.63 8.55 10.40
CA GLY A 57 -3.69 9.09 9.55
C GLY A 57 -3.42 8.92 8.05
N VAL A 58 -2.16 9.05 7.62
CA VAL A 58 -1.74 8.78 6.23
C VAL A 58 -1.90 7.31 5.91
N LEU A 59 -1.49 6.40 6.79
CA LEU A 59 -1.68 4.97 6.60
C LEU A 59 -3.16 4.61 6.45
N ASP A 60 -4.03 5.14 7.33
CA ASP A 60 -5.47 4.92 7.25
C ASP A 60 -6.06 5.45 5.93
N HIS A 61 -5.56 6.61 5.45
CA HIS A 61 -5.98 7.17 4.17
C HIS A 61 -5.60 6.28 2.99
N LEU A 62 -4.36 5.79 2.97
CA LEU A 62 -3.85 4.89 1.93
C LEU A 62 -4.63 3.58 1.89
N ILE A 63 -4.93 2.98 3.06
CA ILE A 63 -5.74 1.77 3.14
C ILE A 63 -7.14 2.00 2.58
N ALA A 64 -7.80 3.11 2.94
CA ALA A 64 -9.12 3.43 2.41
C ALA A 64 -9.12 3.63 0.88
N GLN A 65 -8.03 4.16 0.32
CA GLN A 65 -7.87 4.25 -1.14
C GLN A 65 -7.70 2.86 -1.78
N ASP A 66 -6.90 1.98 -1.18
CA ASP A 66 -6.72 0.61 -1.66
C ASP A 66 -8.04 -0.18 -1.62
N GLU A 67 -8.81 -0.06 -0.53
CA GLU A 67 -10.13 -0.71 -0.38
C GLU A 67 -11.13 -0.21 -1.45
N ALA A 68 -11.16 1.10 -1.71
CA ALA A 68 -12.01 1.67 -2.76
C ALA A 68 -11.60 1.22 -4.17
N ALA A 69 -10.30 1.14 -4.43
CA ALA A 69 -9.76 0.62 -5.69
C ALA A 69 -10.11 -0.86 -5.87
N ALA A 70 -9.90 -1.68 -4.81
CA ALA A 70 -10.24 -3.09 -4.81
C ALA A 70 -11.74 -3.33 -5.03
N ALA A 71 -12.62 -2.55 -4.42
CA ALA A 71 -14.07 -2.64 -4.65
C ALA A 71 -14.44 -2.32 -6.11
N THR A 72 -13.78 -1.33 -6.72
CA THR A 72 -14.00 -0.96 -8.12
C THR A 72 -13.52 -2.04 -9.08
N VAL A 73 -12.36 -2.63 -8.80
CA VAL A 73 -11.80 -3.75 -9.57
C VAL A 73 -12.67 -4.99 -9.39
N GLY A 74 -13.08 -5.34 -8.18
CA GLY A 74 -13.95 -6.49 -7.91
C GLY A 74 -15.31 -6.41 -8.60
N ALA A 75 -15.89 -5.21 -8.71
CA ALA A 75 -17.15 -4.99 -9.42
C ALA A 75 -17.05 -5.15 -10.96
N ASN A 76 -15.86 -4.92 -11.54
CA ASN A 76 -15.63 -4.88 -12.99
C ASN A 76 -14.63 -5.95 -13.48
N GLY A 77 -14.12 -6.76 -12.58
CA GLY A 77 -12.91 -7.56 -12.76
C GLY A 77 -13.18 -8.94 -13.33
N ARG A 78 -12.15 -9.52 -13.95
CA ARG A 78 -12.15 -10.93 -14.33
C ARG A 78 -12.06 -11.77 -13.05
N PRO A 79 -12.89 -12.81 -12.88
CA PRO A 79 -12.79 -13.68 -11.71
C PRO A 79 -11.44 -14.39 -11.68
N VAL A 80 -10.81 -14.46 -10.51
CA VAL A 80 -9.62 -15.27 -10.27
C VAL A 80 -10.06 -16.68 -9.93
N HIS A 81 -9.66 -17.65 -10.75
CA HIS A 81 -10.13 -19.03 -10.65
C HIS A 81 -9.05 -20.07 -10.99
N ASP A 82 -7.88 -19.60 -11.39
CA ASP A 82 -6.74 -20.46 -11.73
C ASP A 82 -5.41 -19.70 -11.55
N ARG A 83 -4.32 -20.41 -11.84
CA ARG A 83 -2.95 -19.89 -11.75
C ARG A 83 -2.70 -18.70 -12.69
N GLU A 84 -3.25 -18.75 -13.90
CA GLU A 84 -3.02 -17.73 -14.92
C GLU A 84 -3.70 -16.42 -14.54
N SER A 85 -4.99 -16.48 -14.18
CA SER A 85 -5.75 -15.33 -13.70
C SER A 85 -5.20 -14.72 -12.42
N LEU A 86 -4.63 -15.52 -11.51
CA LEU A 86 -3.91 -15.00 -10.35
C LEU A 86 -2.63 -14.26 -10.75
N THR A 87 -1.85 -14.82 -11.68
CA THR A 87 -0.62 -14.18 -12.16
C THR A 87 -0.94 -12.85 -12.87
N ASP A 88 -1.97 -12.83 -13.72
CA ASP A 88 -2.47 -11.63 -14.38
C ASP A 88 -2.84 -10.53 -13.37
N LEU A 89 -3.58 -10.91 -12.31
CA LEU A 89 -3.97 -9.97 -11.25
C LEU A 89 -2.75 -9.37 -10.54
N LEU A 90 -1.78 -10.20 -10.16
CA LEU A 90 -0.59 -9.75 -9.43
C LEU A 90 0.32 -8.88 -10.29
N VAL A 91 0.41 -9.17 -11.60
CA VAL A 91 1.12 -8.32 -12.57
C VAL A 91 0.43 -6.96 -12.67
N ALA A 92 -0.88 -6.93 -12.89
CA ALA A 92 -1.64 -5.68 -12.97
C ALA A 92 -1.53 -4.86 -11.67
N LEU A 93 -1.54 -5.53 -10.50
CA LEU A 93 -1.35 -4.88 -9.22
C LEU A 93 0.04 -4.25 -9.09
N GLY A 94 1.11 -4.97 -9.42
CA GLY A 94 2.46 -4.43 -9.33
C GLY A 94 2.72 -3.30 -10.33
N GLU A 95 2.19 -3.38 -11.55
CA GLU A 95 2.23 -2.28 -12.53
C GLU A 95 1.49 -1.04 -12.02
N HIS A 96 0.31 -1.23 -11.41
CA HIS A 96 -0.43 -0.14 -10.78
C HIS A 96 0.38 0.53 -9.66
N LEU A 97 0.96 -0.28 -8.76
CA LEU A 97 1.71 0.19 -7.60
C LEU A 97 3.05 0.84 -7.94
N THR A 98 3.65 0.49 -9.08
CA THR A 98 4.92 1.07 -9.57
C THR A 98 4.72 2.23 -10.55
N GLY A 99 3.53 2.36 -11.14
CA GLY A 99 3.14 3.42 -12.06
C GLY A 99 2.08 4.37 -11.45
N PRO A 100 0.79 4.26 -11.80
CA PRO A 100 -0.25 5.20 -11.37
C PRO A 100 -0.31 5.48 -9.87
N ALA A 101 -0.11 4.47 -9.03
CA ALA A 101 -0.12 4.59 -7.56
C ALA A 101 1.28 4.69 -6.95
N ARG A 102 2.32 5.02 -7.73
CA ARG A 102 3.71 5.11 -7.27
C ARG A 102 3.89 6.04 -6.06
N ALA A 103 3.22 7.19 -6.05
CA ALA A 103 3.30 8.13 -4.92
C ALA A 103 2.76 7.50 -3.63
N ASN A 104 1.61 6.83 -3.71
CA ASN A 104 1.03 6.08 -2.59
C ASN A 104 1.97 4.99 -2.08
N THR A 105 2.60 4.25 -2.98
CA THR A 105 3.59 3.21 -2.65
C THR A 105 4.79 3.78 -1.89
N LEU A 106 5.39 4.87 -2.40
CA LEU A 106 6.54 5.52 -1.76
C LEU A 106 6.16 6.06 -0.37
N ALA A 107 4.99 6.70 -0.25
CA ALA A 107 4.49 7.18 1.04
C ALA A 107 4.28 6.03 2.03
N ARG A 108 3.72 4.91 1.57
CA ARG A 108 3.50 3.71 2.40
C ARG A 108 4.83 3.13 2.91
N TYR A 109 5.84 3.01 2.05
CA TYR A 109 7.17 2.54 2.49
C TYR A 109 7.85 3.51 3.45
N ALA A 110 7.70 4.82 3.25
CA ALA A 110 8.20 5.81 4.20
C ALA A 110 7.57 5.63 5.59
N VAL A 111 6.25 5.38 5.66
CA VAL A 111 5.54 5.08 6.91
C VAL A 111 6.04 3.76 7.53
N PHE A 112 6.20 2.71 6.73
CA PHE A 112 6.65 1.40 7.23
C PHE A 112 8.06 1.44 7.84
N LEU A 113 8.97 2.18 7.20
CA LEU A 113 10.33 2.36 7.72
C LEU A 113 10.33 3.16 9.03
N GLU A 114 9.52 4.23 9.13
CA GLU A 114 9.39 4.98 10.39
C GLU A 114 8.78 4.12 11.50
N ALA A 115 7.80 3.27 11.17
CA ALA A 115 7.13 2.40 12.13
C ALA A 115 8.10 1.45 12.86
N ALA A 116 9.23 1.08 12.24
CA ALA A 116 10.22 0.20 12.85
C ALA A 116 10.82 0.74 14.17
N SER A 117 10.85 2.07 14.34
CA SER A 117 11.34 2.72 15.57
C SER A 117 10.22 3.33 16.44
N HIS A 118 8.95 3.16 16.06
CA HIS A 118 7.78 3.79 16.72
C HIS A 118 6.72 2.73 17.07
N PRO A 119 6.70 2.18 18.30
CA PRO A 119 5.85 1.02 18.65
C PRO A 119 4.34 1.20 18.42
N GLU A 120 3.81 2.39 18.66
CA GLU A 120 2.39 2.69 18.43
C GLU A 120 2.04 2.63 16.94
N LEU A 121 2.90 3.18 16.09
CA LEU A 121 2.73 3.13 14.63
C LEU A 121 2.96 1.70 14.10
N ALA A 122 3.94 0.98 14.66
CA ALA A 122 4.20 -0.42 14.33
C ALA A 122 2.96 -1.31 14.52
N THR A 123 2.21 -1.08 15.60
CA THR A 123 0.98 -1.82 15.89
C THR A 123 -0.07 -1.62 14.78
N ARG A 124 -0.24 -0.38 14.31
CA ARG A 124 -1.17 -0.06 13.21
C ARG A 124 -0.73 -0.67 11.88
N VAL A 125 0.56 -0.57 11.55
CA VAL A 125 1.13 -1.21 10.35
C VAL A 125 0.94 -2.72 10.39
N ALA A 126 1.17 -3.35 11.55
CA ALA A 126 0.95 -4.79 11.71
C ALA A 126 -0.52 -5.19 11.49
N GLU A 127 -1.46 -4.37 11.94
CA GLU A 127 -2.89 -4.60 11.70
C GLU A 127 -3.26 -4.47 10.22
N ALA A 128 -2.79 -3.43 9.55
CA ALA A 128 -2.99 -3.24 8.11
C ALA A 128 -2.46 -4.44 7.30
N ARG A 129 -1.23 -4.91 7.62
CA ARG A 129 -0.64 -6.08 6.97
C ARG A 129 -1.46 -7.36 7.21
N ARG A 130 -2.01 -7.56 8.41
CA ARG A 130 -2.90 -8.71 8.69
C ARG A 130 -4.16 -8.70 7.82
N ARG A 131 -4.79 -7.54 7.65
CA ARG A 131 -5.98 -7.40 6.79
C ARG A 131 -5.65 -7.70 5.33
N LEU A 132 -4.54 -7.15 4.82
CA LEU A 132 -4.08 -7.41 3.46
C LEU A 132 -3.76 -8.89 3.23
N ASN A 133 -3.08 -9.54 4.18
CA ASN A 133 -2.79 -10.97 4.10
C ASN A 133 -4.06 -11.83 4.08
N ALA A 134 -5.11 -11.43 4.80
CA ALA A 134 -6.40 -12.12 4.77
C ALA A 134 -7.06 -12.02 3.38
N LEU A 135 -7.06 -10.82 2.78
CA LEU A 135 -7.56 -10.63 1.40
C LEU A 135 -6.75 -11.44 0.38
N ALA A 136 -5.42 -11.45 0.51
CA ALA A 136 -4.56 -12.26 -0.35
C ALA A 136 -4.86 -13.76 -0.21
N ALA A 137 -5.13 -14.24 1.01
CA ALA A 137 -5.52 -15.63 1.26
C ALA A 137 -6.86 -15.99 0.60
N GLU A 138 -7.85 -15.09 0.62
CA GLU A 138 -9.12 -15.28 -0.09
C GLU A 138 -8.92 -15.39 -1.60
N VAL A 139 -8.10 -14.53 -2.19
CA VAL A 139 -7.77 -14.55 -3.62
C VAL A 139 -7.02 -15.83 -3.99
N LEU A 140 -6.05 -16.26 -3.18
CA LEU A 140 -5.31 -17.52 -3.39
C LEU A 140 -6.24 -18.74 -3.31
N THR A 141 -7.18 -18.73 -2.37
CA THR A 141 -8.19 -19.78 -2.22
C THR A 141 -9.09 -19.85 -3.45
N ALA A 142 -9.58 -18.70 -3.92
CA ALA A 142 -10.41 -18.61 -5.12
C ALA A 142 -9.68 -19.10 -6.36
N ALA A 143 -8.37 -18.84 -6.46
CA ALA A 143 -7.51 -19.32 -7.54
C ALA A 143 -7.29 -20.84 -7.52
N GLY A 144 -7.60 -21.54 -6.43
CA GLY A 144 -7.34 -22.97 -6.26
C GLY A 144 -5.92 -23.32 -5.78
N ALA A 145 -5.23 -22.38 -5.11
CA ALA A 145 -3.93 -22.65 -4.50
C ALA A 145 -4.04 -23.69 -3.38
N SER A 146 -3.07 -24.61 -3.32
CA SER A 146 -2.99 -25.69 -2.32
C SER A 146 -2.17 -25.30 -1.08
N ASP A 147 -1.29 -24.31 -1.18
CA ASP A 147 -0.46 -23.79 -0.07
C ASP A 147 -0.66 -22.28 0.07
N ILE A 148 -1.59 -21.86 0.93
CA ILE A 148 -1.95 -20.44 1.06
C ILE A 148 -0.95 -19.69 1.95
N ASP A 149 -0.47 -20.34 3.02
CA ASP A 149 0.34 -19.66 4.03
C ASP A 149 1.74 -19.34 3.53
N VAL A 150 2.51 -20.35 3.14
CA VAL A 150 3.92 -20.16 2.76
C VAL A 150 4.02 -19.58 1.36
N ALA A 151 3.21 -20.07 0.41
CA ALA A 151 3.26 -19.54 -0.95
C ALA A 151 2.68 -18.12 -1.02
N GLY A 152 1.63 -17.81 -0.25
CA GLY A 152 1.13 -16.45 -0.13
C GLY A 152 2.18 -15.48 0.41
N GLN A 153 2.93 -15.87 1.46
CA GLN A 153 4.06 -15.07 1.94
C GLN A 153 5.15 -14.88 0.88
N ARG A 154 5.49 -15.93 0.13
CA ARG A 154 6.48 -15.84 -0.96
C ARG A 154 6.03 -14.86 -2.04
N ILE A 155 4.78 -14.96 -2.48
CA ILE A 155 4.20 -14.04 -3.47
C ILE A 155 4.28 -12.59 -2.96
N THR A 156 3.84 -12.33 -1.72
CA THR A 156 3.88 -10.99 -1.13
C THR A 156 5.31 -10.44 -1.06
N VAL A 157 6.26 -11.23 -0.57
CA VAL A 157 7.67 -10.79 -0.45
C VAL A 157 8.31 -10.56 -1.82
N THR A 158 8.02 -11.42 -2.79
CA THR A 158 8.49 -11.26 -4.17
C THR A 158 7.94 -9.98 -4.81
N LEU A 159 6.63 -9.73 -4.64
CA LEU A 159 5.98 -8.52 -5.15
C LEU A 159 6.53 -7.27 -4.46
N ASP A 160 6.66 -7.27 -3.13
CA ASP A 160 7.27 -6.17 -2.37
C ASP A 160 8.70 -5.89 -2.83
N GLY A 161 9.50 -6.93 -3.03
CA GLY A 161 10.88 -6.80 -3.52
C GLY A 161 10.94 -6.16 -4.90
N TYR A 162 10.08 -6.59 -5.83
CA TYR A 162 9.98 -6.00 -7.16
C TYR A 162 9.56 -4.53 -7.11
N ILE A 163 8.50 -4.22 -6.37
CA ILE A 163 7.95 -2.87 -6.25
C ILE A 163 9.00 -1.96 -5.62
N LEU A 164 9.64 -2.39 -4.53
CA LEU A 164 10.70 -1.63 -3.88
C LEU A 164 11.85 -1.38 -4.84
N ALA A 165 12.38 -2.39 -5.54
CA ALA A 165 13.47 -2.24 -6.51
C ALA A 165 13.10 -1.23 -7.61
N THR A 166 11.92 -1.41 -8.22
CA THR A 166 11.42 -0.57 -9.31
C THR A 166 11.21 0.89 -8.88
N THR A 167 10.74 1.10 -7.66
CA THR A 167 10.47 2.44 -7.13
C THR A 167 11.72 3.16 -6.61
N SER A 168 12.74 2.43 -6.16
CA SER A 168 13.95 3.02 -5.56
C SER A 168 15.13 3.15 -6.52
N HIS A 169 15.37 2.16 -7.39
CA HIS A 169 16.55 2.11 -8.25
C HIS A 169 16.22 2.18 -9.76
N GLY A 170 14.93 2.17 -10.11
CA GLY A 170 14.47 2.15 -11.51
C GLY A 170 14.10 0.75 -11.98
N ALA A 171 13.75 0.61 -13.27
CA ALA A 171 13.28 -0.64 -13.83
C ALA A 171 14.30 -1.77 -13.62
N VAL A 172 13.80 -2.95 -13.25
CA VAL A 172 14.57 -4.19 -13.19
C VAL A 172 14.54 -4.89 -14.56
N ASP A 173 15.61 -5.63 -14.89
CA ASP A 173 15.73 -6.31 -16.19
C ASP A 173 14.66 -7.39 -16.39
N ALA A 174 14.29 -8.10 -15.32
CA ALA A 174 13.23 -9.10 -15.35
C ALA A 174 11.85 -8.43 -15.31
N THR A 175 10.94 -8.90 -16.14
CA THR A 175 9.54 -8.49 -16.08
C THR A 175 8.88 -8.93 -14.78
N LEU A 176 7.84 -8.22 -14.35
CA LEU A 176 7.08 -8.59 -13.15
C LEU A 176 6.51 -10.02 -13.26
N ARG A 177 6.08 -10.43 -14.46
CA ARG A 177 5.60 -11.79 -14.72
C ARG A 177 6.70 -12.83 -14.49
N GLU A 178 7.89 -12.66 -15.06
CA GLU A 178 9.02 -13.58 -14.87
C GLU A 178 9.40 -13.74 -13.40
N VAL A 179 9.28 -12.67 -12.62
CA VAL A 179 9.57 -12.66 -11.19
C VAL A 179 8.47 -13.36 -10.38
N LEU A 180 7.21 -13.18 -10.74
CA LEU A 180 6.06 -13.74 -10.01
C LEU A 180 5.75 -15.19 -10.36
N GLU A 181 5.93 -15.62 -11.61
CA GLU A 181 5.55 -16.95 -12.09
C GLU A 181 6.10 -18.09 -11.21
N PRO A 182 7.38 -18.11 -10.80
CA PRO A 182 7.89 -19.16 -9.93
C PRO A 182 7.24 -19.17 -8.54
N ALA A 183 6.97 -17.97 -7.97
CA ALA A 183 6.34 -17.85 -6.66
C ALA A 183 4.86 -18.28 -6.70
N VAL A 184 4.15 -17.93 -7.78
CA VAL A 184 2.77 -18.34 -8.01
C VAL A 184 2.68 -19.85 -8.28
N ALA A 185 3.55 -20.40 -9.13
CA ALA A 185 3.55 -21.84 -9.43
C ALA A 185 3.68 -22.70 -8.15
N ALA A 186 4.57 -22.31 -7.24
CA ALA A 186 4.76 -22.99 -5.97
C ALA A 186 3.49 -23.02 -5.07
N ALA A 187 2.53 -22.10 -5.27
CA ALA A 187 1.26 -22.10 -4.54
C ALA A 187 0.29 -23.20 -4.99
N PHE A 188 0.49 -23.78 -6.18
CA PHE A 188 -0.34 -24.82 -6.77
C PHE A 188 0.28 -26.22 -6.71
N ASP A 189 1.53 -26.32 -6.25
CA ASP A 189 2.19 -27.59 -6.08
C ASP A 189 1.70 -28.26 -4.79
N VAL A 190 1.16 -29.47 -4.93
CA VAL A 190 0.81 -30.31 -3.79
C VAL A 190 2.13 -30.77 -3.18
N ARG A 191 2.44 -30.34 -1.95
CA ARG A 191 3.54 -30.94 -1.17
C ARG A 191 3.20 -32.43 -0.98
N ARG A 192 3.87 -33.30 -1.73
CA ARG A 192 3.85 -34.75 -1.49
C ARG A 192 4.63 -35.12 -0.24
#